data_AF-A0A1V6TV89-F1
#
_entry.id   AF-A0A1V6TV89-F1
#
_cell.length_a   1.000
_cell.length_b   1.000
_cell.length_c   1.000
_cell.angle_alpha   90.00
_cell.angle_beta   90.00
_cell.angle_gamma   90.00
#
_symmetry.space_group_name_H-M   'P 1'
#
loop_
_entity.id
_entity.type
_entity.pdbx_description
1 polymer ?
#
loop_
_entity_poly.entity_id
_entity_poly.type
_entity_poly.pdbx_seq_one_letter_code
_entity_poly.pdbx_strand_id
1 'polypeptide(L)'
;MPFPRPVLSQLSSLSRRNVARQFHSSPLKAAVAHPITAHGPPPKAPAPAESFNKDSQKSDVASTSGEGVQSQPKPSAALKKRFWKDVHVQGKSGEYQVLLDKRPVRTPNKDILSIPPTKPHLAHAVALEWDVMTSAQQALKSHLIPLTSLSARAADIIREEAEGVNNTREQIITTAMRYLETDTLLCWEPEREVHPLERQGSGEEKIETLREIQVRVSKDIMGFLSTKVWPGLEIVPILDTQSILPVAQPKATQESIRTWVSELSAHDLAGLERGILASKSLLVAVRLVVEWSENFRHIQRHDVKKFGLEDAAEASSLEVKWQTDMWGEVEDTHDVDKEDLKRQLGSVVILVSGETR
;
A
#
# COMPACT_ATOMS: atom_id res chain seq x y z
N MET A 1 -22.08 -66.13 48.40
CA MET A 1 -22.93 -66.04 47.20
C MET A 1 -24.24 -65.35 47.59
N PRO A 2 -24.89 -64.51 46.75
CA PRO A 2 -24.55 -64.08 45.40
C PRO A 2 -24.54 -62.53 45.22
N PHE A 3 -23.90 -62.08 44.14
CA PHE A 3 -24.06 -60.74 43.56
C PHE A 3 -25.49 -60.54 43.01
N PRO A 4 -25.95 -59.28 42.85
CA PRO A 4 -26.79 -58.95 41.72
C PRO A 4 -26.12 -57.93 40.78
N ARG A 5 -26.33 -58.23 39.50
CA ARG A 5 -25.90 -57.54 38.27
C ARG A 5 -26.51 -56.14 38.12
N PRO A 6 -25.91 -55.29 37.25
CA PRO A 6 -26.38 -53.94 36.97
C PRO A 6 -27.56 -53.94 35.97
N VAL A 7 -28.44 -52.94 36.06
CA VAL A 7 -29.47 -52.67 35.04
C VAL A 7 -29.39 -51.22 34.60
N LEU A 8 -28.76 -51.07 33.42
CA LEU A 8 -29.05 -50.16 32.31
C LEU A 8 -29.51 -48.72 32.58
N SER A 9 -28.57 -47.81 32.33
CA SER A 9 -28.78 -46.40 31.99
C SER A 9 -29.65 -46.23 30.73
N GLN A 10 -30.72 -45.44 30.82
CA GLN A 10 -31.35 -44.83 29.65
C GLN A 10 -30.52 -43.62 29.22
N LEU A 11 -29.80 -43.74 28.10
CA LEU A 11 -29.21 -42.61 27.40
C LEU A 11 -30.12 -42.20 26.25
N SER A 12 -30.52 -40.94 26.32
CA SER A 12 -31.20 -40.16 25.29
C SER A 12 -30.53 -40.31 23.92
N SER A 13 -31.34 -40.58 22.90
CA SER A 13 -30.95 -40.67 21.49
C SER A 13 -30.47 -39.31 20.96
N LEU A 14 -29.17 -39.16 20.75
CA LEU A 14 -28.61 -38.12 19.90
C LEU A 14 -28.65 -38.60 18.44
N SER A 15 -29.41 -37.87 17.61
CA SER A 15 -29.45 -38.05 16.16
C SER A 15 -28.06 -37.78 15.56
N ARG A 16 -27.33 -38.85 15.21
CA ARG A 16 -26.11 -38.74 14.40
C ARG A 16 -26.51 -38.41 12.96
N ARG A 17 -26.24 -37.19 12.52
CA ARG A 17 -26.16 -36.88 11.09
C ARG A 17 -24.97 -37.65 10.51
N ASN A 18 -25.25 -38.70 9.73
CA ASN A 18 -24.25 -39.37 8.90
C ASN A 18 -23.80 -38.40 7.79
N VAL A 19 -22.67 -37.74 7.99
CA VAL A 19 -21.94 -37.11 6.89
C VAL A 19 -21.16 -38.22 6.19
N ALA A 20 -21.70 -38.73 5.09
CA ALA A 20 -20.97 -39.68 4.25
C ALA A 20 -19.80 -38.94 3.59
N ARG A 21 -18.56 -39.19 4.03
CA ARG A 21 -17.37 -38.80 3.28
C ARG A 21 -17.25 -39.72 2.07
N GLN A 22 -17.51 -39.19 0.89
CA GLN A 22 -17.21 -39.89 -0.35
C GLN A 22 -15.69 -39.86 -0.57
N PHE A 23 -15.04 -41.02 -0.52
CA PHE A 23 -13.66 -41.17 -0.94
C PHE A 23 -13.62 -41.23 -2.47
N HIS A 24 -13.05 -40.22 -3.11
CA HIS A 24 -12.81 -40.23 -4.55
C HIS A 24 -11.48 -40.94 -4.83
N SER A 25 -11.53 -42.17 -5.33
CA SER A 25 -10.35 -42.94 -5.74
C SER A 25 -10.12 -42.81 -7.25
N SER A 26 -9.87 -41.60 -7.73
CA SER A 26 -9.36 -41.41 -9.10
C SER A 26 -7.83 -41.48 -9.07
N PRO A 27 -7.18 -42.28 -9.93
CA PRO A 27 -5.72 -42.27 -10.02
C PRO A 27 -5.25 -40.88 -10.43
N LEU A 28 -4.30 -40.31 -9.69
CA LEU A 28 -3.63 -39.07 -10.06
C LEU A 28 -2.84 -39.31 -11.34
N LYS A 29 -3.26 -38.69 -12.44
CA LYS A 29 -2.49 -38.65 -13.68
C LYS A 29 -1.49 -37.52 -13.54
N ALA A 30 -0.21 -37.84 -13.30
CA ALA A 30 0.84 -36.84 -13.27
C ALA A 30 0.91 -36.09 -14.62
N ALA A 31 1.11 -34.78 -14.57
CA ALA A 31 1.39 -34.00 -15.76
C ALA A 31 2.73 -34.46 -16.36
N VAL A 32 2.71 -34.94 -17.60
CA VAL A 32 3.93 -35.25 -18.34
C VAL A 32 4.48 -33.92 -18.86
N ALA A 33 5.54 -33.40 -18.22
CA ALA A 33 6.26 -32.25 -18.74
C ALA A 33 6.98 -32.68 -20.02
N HIS A 34 6.45 -32.29 -21.16
CA HIS A 34 7.18 -32.41 -22.42
C HIS A 34 8.37 -31.45 -22.39
N PRO A 35 9.56 -31.86 -22.86
CA PRO A 35 10.70 -30.97 -22.98
C PRO A 35 10.31 -29.77 -23.85
N ILE A 36 10.68 -28.55 -23.42
CA ILE A 36 10.41 -27.31 -24.15
C ILE A 36 11.27 -27.30 -25.42
N THR A 37 10.77 -27.92 -26.48
CA THR A 37 11.31 -27.74 -27.83
C THR A 37 10.65 -26.51 -28.45
N ALA A 38 11.08 -25.33 -28.01
CA ALA A 38 10.71 -24.05 -28.63
C ALA A 38 11.68 -23.74 -29.78
N HIS A 39 11.56 -24.48 -30.88
CA HIS A 39 12.13 -24.07 -32.16
C HIS A 39 11.02 -24.03 -33.21
N GLY A 40 10.38 -22.86 -33.28
CA GLY A 40 9.43 -22.49 -34.31
C GLY A 40 9.10 -21.00 -34.16
N PRO A 41 8.90 -20.26 -35.26
CA PRO A 41 8.46 -18.87 -35.16
C PRO A 41 7.15 -18.81 -34.36
N PRO A 42 6.94 -17.73 -33.58
CA PRO A 42 5.79 -17.62 -32.68
C PRO A 42 4.48 -17.84 -33.46
N PRO A 43 3.54 -18.62 -32.91
CA PRO A 43 2.26 -18.84 -33.57
C PRO A 43 1.55 -17.50 -33.78
N LYS A 44 0.88 -17.34 -34.93
CA LYS A 44 0.07 -16.15 -35.20
C LYS A 44 -1.01 -16.00 -34.13
N ALA A 45 -1.23 -14.76 -33.70
CA ALA A 45 -2.28 -14.43 -32.74
C ALA A 45 -3.64 -15.01 -33.20
N PRO A 46 -4.43 -15.62 -32.30
CA PRO A 46 -5.71 -16.18 -32.65
C PRO A 46 -6.66 -15.08 -33.13
N ALA A 47 -7.35 -15.34 -34.24
CA ALA A 47 -8.41 -14.47 -34.71
C ALA A 47 -9.64 -14.59 -33.78
N PRO A 48 -10.35 -13.50 -33.47
CA PRO A 48 -11.55 -13.54 -32.65
C PRO A 48 -12.63 -14.43 -33.30
N ALA A 49 -13.34 -15.21 -32.49
CA ALA A 49 -14.42 -16.08 -32.93
C ALA A 49 -15.57 -15.28 -33.57
N GLU A 50 -16.24 -15.86 -34.57
CA GLU A 50 -17.31 -15.22 -35.36
C GLU A 50 -18.51 -14.70 -34.54
N SER A 51 -18.66 -15.13 -33.28
CA SER A 51 -19.66 -14.62 -32.34
C SER A 51 -19.37 -13.23 -31.77
N PHE A 52 -18.17 -12.68 -31.98
CA PHE A 52 -17.78 -11.33 -31.53
C PHE A 52 -17.91 -10.25 -32.62
N ASN A 53 -18.36 -10.60 -33.83
CA ASN A 53 -18.51 -9.69 -34.97
C ASN A 53 -19.97 -9.34 -35.31
N LYS A 54 -20.81 -9.18 -34.29
CA LYS A 54 -22.11 -8.50 -34.44
C LYS A 54 -22.27 -7.45 -33.36
N ASP A 55 -21.69 -6.28 -33.63
CA ASP A 55 -22.39 -5.00 -33.58
C ASP A 55 -21.39 -3.87 -33.79
N SER A 56 -21.08 -3.59 -35.06
CA SER A 56 -20.54 -2.31 -35.51
C SER A 56 -20.57 -2.23 -37.04
N GLN A 57 -21.75 -2.05 -37.62
CA GLN A 57 -21.87 -1.29 -38.87
C GLN A 57 -23.27 -0.69 -39.03
N LYS A 58 -23.26 0.65 -39.00
CA LYS A 58 -24.29 1.65 -39.27
C LYS A 58 -25.45 1.25 -40.19
N SER A 59 -26.66 1.63 -39.80
CA SER A 59 -27.75 1.99 -40.72
C SER A 59 -28.42 3.28 -40.26
N ASP A 60 -28.40 4.29 -41.13
CA ASP A 60 -29.12 5.56 -41.02
C ASP A 60 -30.64 5.35 -41.08
N VAL A 61 -31.40 5.78 -40.06
CA VAL A 61 -32.81 6.23 -40.18
C VAL A 61 -33.11 7.28 -39.08
N ALA A 62 -33.84 8.33 -39.48
CA ALA A 62 -34.12 9.57 -38.75
C ALA A 62 -35.06 9.49 -37.53
N SER A 63 -34.97 10.53 -36.67
CA SER A 63 -35.93 11.00 -35.62
C SER A 63 -36.12 10.09 -34.38
N THR A 64 -36.09 10.51 -33.11
CA THR A 64 -36.56 11.75 -32.46
C THR A 64 -35.93 11.85 -31.04
N SER A 65 -35.57 13.07 -30.61
CA SER A 65 -35.39 13.61 -29.24
C SER A 65 -35.14 12.68 -28.02
N GLY A 66 -34.04 12.95 -27.30
CA GLY A 66 -33.83 12.56 -25.91
C GLY A 66 -32.45 13.01 -25.40
N GLU A 67 -32.42 14.12 -24.67
CA GLU A 67 -31.23 14.78 -24.12
C GLU A 67 -30.52 13.93 -23.04
N GLY A 68 -29.19 14.02 -22.99
CA GLY A 68 -28.40 13.55 -21.84
C GLY A 68 -27.01 12.99 -22.17
N VAL A 69 -26.13 13.75 -22.84
CA VAL A 69 -24.71 13.36 -22.99
C VAL A 69 -23.86 14.22 -22.06
N GLN A 70 -23.42 13.63 -20.95
CA GLN A 70 -22.24 14.11 -20.23
C GLN A 70 -21.02 13.87 -21.11
N SER A 71 -20.54 14.94 -21.74
CA SER A 71 -19.31 14.92 -22.53
C SER A 71 -18.12 15.12 -21.60
N GLN A 72 -17.26 14.11 -21.48
CA GLN A 72 -15.92 14.33 -20.94
C GLN A 72 -15.13 15.18 -21.94
N PRO A 73 -14.52 16.31 -21.51
CA PRO A 73 -13.77 17.17 -22.41
C PRO A 73 -12.48 16.46 -22.85
N LYS A 74 -12.33 16.28 -24.17
CA LYS A 74 -11.05 15.89 -24.78
C LYS A 74 -9.99 16.95 -24.40
N PRO A 75 -8.81 16.59 -23.88
CA PRO A 75 -7.76 17.57 -23.62
C PRO A 75 -7.36 18.21 -24.96
N SER A 76 -7.46 19.54 -25.02
CA SER A 76 -7.14 20.32 -26.21
C SER A 76 -5.66 20.11 -26.58
N ALA A 77 -5.34 20.24 -27.87
CA ALA A 77 -3.99 20.10 -28.40
C ALA A 77 -2.93 20.97 -27.69
N ALA A 78 -3.36 22.01 -26.95
CA ALA A 78 -2.53 22.90 -26.16
C ALA A 78 -1.78 22.21 -25.01
N LEU A 79 -2.31 21.11 -24.47
CA LEU A 79 -1.61 20.37 -23.40
C LEU A 79 -0.46 19.49 -23.93
N LYS A 80 -0.32 19.30 -25.26
CA LYS A 80 0.64 18.36 -25.89
C LYS A 80 2.10 18.72 -25.74
N LYS A 81 2.40 19.97 -25.43
CA LYS A 81 3.76 20.47 -25.32
C LYS A 81 3.90 21.25 -24.02
N ARG A 82 5.09 21.19 -23.42
CA ARG A 82 5.48 22.07 -22.31
C ARG A 82 5.28 23.52 -22.76
N PHE A 83 4.53 24.30 -21.97
CA PHE A 83 4.21 25.70 -22.27
C PHE A 83 4.99 26.69 -21.39
N TRP A 84 5.83 26.20 -20.49
CA TRP A 84 6.71 26.99 -19.62
C TRP A 84 8.16 26.73 -19.96
N LYS A 85 9.02 27.72 -19.72
CA LYS A 85 10.47 27.58 -19.91
C LYS A 85 11.16 27.34 -18.58
N ASP A 86 10.96 28.25 -17.64
CA ASP A 86 11.70 28.30 -16.39
C ASP A 86 10.78 27.91 -15.21
N VAL A 87 11.34 27.25 -14.19
CA VAL A 87 10.63 26.91 -12.95
C VAL A 87 11.36 27.56 -11.77
N HIS A 88 10.61 28.25 -10.91
CA HIS A 88 11.18 28.99 -9.79
C HIS A 88 10.43 28.70 -8.49
N VAL A 89 11.15 28.62 -7.37
CA VAL A 89 10.57 28.61 -6.03
C VAL A 89 10.56 30.04 -5.49
N GLN A 90 9.40 30.56 -5.12
CA GLN A 90 9.24 31.86 -4.50
C GLN A 90 8.72 31.71 -3.06
N GLY A 91 9.52 32.12 -2.08
CA GLY A 91 9.12 32.16 -0.66
C GLY A 91 8.53 33.52 -0.27
N LYS A 92 7.34 33.88 -0.77
CA LYS A 92 6.69 35.15 -0.37
C LYS A 92 5.88 34.94 0.91
N SER A 93 6.01 35.88 1.85
CA SER A 93 5.08 36.05 2.98
C SER A 93 4.88 34.84 3.90
N GLY A 94 5.89 33.97 4.01
CA GLY A 94 5.84 32.83 4.92
C GLY A 94 5.33 31.54 4.29
N GLU A 95 5.12 31.45 2.99
CA GLU A 95 4.87 30.18 2.28
C GLU A 95 5.70 30.11 0.99
N TYR A 96 6.01 28.90 0.56
CA TYR A 96 6.63 28.65 -0.74
C TYR A 96 5.59 28.41 -1.82
N GLN A 97 5.82 29.01 -2.98
CA GLN A 97 5.06 28.79 -4.19
C GLN A 97 6.01 28.38 -5.31
N VAL A 98 5.60 27.40 -6.10
CA VAL A 98 6.31 27.00 -7.33
C VAL A 98 5.69 27.74 -8.51
N LEU A 99 6.52 28.47 -9.25
CA LEU A 99 6.12 29.27 -10.40
C LEU A 99 6.64 28.63 -11.69
N LEU A 100 5.77 28.48 -12.67
CA LEU A 100 6.08 28.17 -14.06
C LEU A 100 6.17 29.48 -14.83
N ASP A 101 7.38 29.88 -15.19
CA ASP A 101 7.77 31.24 -15.61
C ASP A 101 7.34 32.31 -14.58
N LYS A 102 6.09 32.77 -14.69
CA LYS A 102 5.48 33.79 -13.80
C LYS A 102 4.17 33.33 -13.17
N ARG A 103 3.69 32.12 -13.50
CA ARG A 103 2.37 31.62 -13.09
C ARG A 103 2.54 30.56 -12.00
N PRO A 104 1.79 30.63 -10.88
CA PRO A 104 1.89 29.61 -9.85
C PRO A 104 1.31 28.28 -10.32
N VAL A 105 1.92 27.19 -9.86
CA VAL A 105 1.34 25.85 -9.91
C VAL A 105 0.05 25.86 -9.08
N ARG A 106 -0.98 25.18 -9.58
CA ARG A 106 -2.30 25.13 -8.95
C ARG A 106 -2.72 23.70 -8.65
N THR A 107 -3.54 23.55 -7.62
CA THR A 107 -4.19 22.28 -7.29
C THR A 107 -5.26 21.94 -8.35
N PRO A 108 -5.75 20.68 -8.41
CA PRO A 108 -6.89 20.32 -9.25
C PRO A 108 -8.13 21.19 -9.01
N ASN A 109 -8.30 21.70 -7.79
CA ASN A 109 -9.37 22.63 -7.39
C ASN A 109 -9.12 24.08 -7.85
N LYS A 110 -8.02 24.34 -8.57
CA LYS A 110 -7.57 25.63 -9.12
C LYS A 110 -7.04 26.61 -8.08
N ASP A 111 -6.89 26.23 -6.83
CA ASP A 111 -6.21 27.03 -5.81
C ASP A 111 -4.71 27.06 -6.06
N ILE A 112 -4.03 28.08 -5.55
CA ILE A 112 -2.57 28.15 -5.62
C ILE A 112 -2.00 27.08 -4.70
N LEU A 113 -1.06 26.28 -5.22
CA LEU A 113 -0.35 25.30 -4.39
C LEU A 113 0.66 26.03 -3.50
N SER A 114 0.30 26.20 -2.24
CA SER A 114 1.17 26.71 -1.19
C SER A 114 1.84 25.57 -0.43
N ILE A 115 3.14 25.73 -0.14
CA ILE A 115 3.93 24.80 0.66
C ILE A 115 4.40 25.53 1.93
N PRO A 116 4.30 24.94 3.12
CA PRO A 116 4.73 25.59 4.36
C PRO A 116 6.19 26.06 4.32
N PRO A 117 6.54 27.16 5.02
CA PRO A 117 7.90 27.69 5.05
C PRO A 117 8.88 26.73 5.72
N THR A 118 8.35 25.80 6.51
CA THR A 118 9.09 24.76 7.20
C THR A 118 9.57 23.66 6.24
N LYS A 119 9.04 23.61 5.00
CA LYS A 119 9.30 22.53 4.03
C LYS A 119 9.97 23.02 2.73
N PRO A 120 11.13 23.69 2.79
CA PRO A 120 11.81 24.16 1.57
C PRO A 120 12.24 23.00 0.65
N HIS A 121 12.64 21.86 1.21
CA HIS A 121 13.01 20.67 0.44
C HIS A 121 11.85 20.17 -0.42
N LEU A 122 10.63 20.14 0.14
CA LEU A 122 9.42 19.79 -0.60
C LEU A 122 9.16 20.79 -1.73
N ALA A 123 9.29 22.10 -1.47
CA ALA A 123 9.10 23.12 -2.50
C ALA A 123 10.08 22.99 -3.67
N HIS A 124 11.36 22.75 -3.39
CA HIS A 124 12.37 22.52 -4.43
C HIS A 124 12.15 21.20 -5.17
N ALA A 125 11.75 20.14 -4.47
CA ALA A 125 11.45 18.86 -5.10
C ALA A 125 10.22 18.93 -6.01
N VAL A 126 9.17 19.66 -5.62
CA VAL A 126 8.04 19.98 -6.51
C VAL A 126 8.53 20.79 -7.71
N ALA A 127 9.37 21.82 -7.54
CA ALA A 127 9.92 22.55 -8.67
C ALA A 127 10.70 21.65 -9.64
N LEU A 128 11.47 20.68 -9.13
CA LEU A 128 12.17 19.69 -9.94
C LEU A 128 11.20 18.80 -10.73
N GLU A 129 10.09 18.34 -10.13
CA GLU A 129 9.06 17.57 -10.86
C GLU A 129 8.60 18.32 -12.12
N TRP A 130 8.33 19.61 -11.99
CA TRP A 130 7.86 20.45 -13.10
C TRP A 130 8.95 20.82 -14.09
N ASP A 131 10.21 20.90 -13.65
CA ASP A 131 11.32 21.25 -14.51
C ASP A 131 11.79 20.09 -15.40
N VAL A 132 11.68 18.84 -14.95
CA VAL A 132 12.06 17.66 -15.76
C VAL A 132 10.98 17.27 -16.78
N MET A 133 9.78 17.81 -16.68
CA MET A 133 8.70 17.51 -17.62
C MET A 133 9.02 18.00 -19.03
N THR A 134 8.71 17.14 -20.00
CA THR A 134 8.80 17.44 -21.44
C THR A 134 7.45 17.83 -22.03
N SER A 135 6.34 17.54 -21.34
CA SER A 135 4.99 17.90 -21.77
C SER A 135 4.04 18.20 -20.61
N ALA A 136 3.08 19.11 -20.84
CA ALA A 136 2.05 19.43 -19.86
C ALA A 136 1.09 18.25 -19.56
N GLN A 137 0.94 17.24 -20.43
CA GLN A 137 0.17 16.04 -20.03
C GLN A 137 0.87 15.21 -18.95
N GLN A 138 2.18 15.33 -18.77
CA GLN A 138 2.86 14.60 -17.71
C GLN A 138 2.37 15.02 -16.33
N ALA A 139 1.93 16.28 -16.18
CA ALA A 139 1.26 16.77 -14.97
C ALA A 139 -0.12 16.13 -14.71
N LEU A 140 -0.68 15.36 -15.65
CA LEU A 140 -1.90 14.57 -15.41
C LEU A 140 -1.59 13.15 -14.91
N LYS A 141 -0.30 12.76 -14.88
CA LYS A 141 0.14 11.42 -14.48
C LYS A 141 0.70 11.47 -13.07
N SER A 142 -0.02 10.94 -12.09
CA SER A 142 0.37 10.99 -10.67
C SER A 142 1.76 10.40 -10.37
N HIS A 143 2.24 9.45 -11.17
CA HIS A 143 3.58 8.87 -11.00
C HIS A 143 4.72 9.80 -11.45
N LEU A 144 4.42 10.82 -12.28
CA LEU A 144 5.40 11.84 -12.70
C LEU A 144 5.36 13.11 -11.84
N ILE A 145 4.33 13.26 -11.00
CA ILE A 145 4.16 14.37 -10.06
C ILE A 145 3.75 13.94 -8.64
N PRO A 146 4.41 12.94 -8.04
CA PRO A 146 4.00 12.42 -6.74
C PRO A 146 3.96 13.49 -5.65
N LEU A 147 4.94 14.37 -5.55
CA LEU A 147 5.05 15.41 -4.53
C LEU A 147 4.05 16.55 -4.77
N THR A 148 3.85 16.96 -6.02
CA THR A 148 2.80 17.94 -6.36
C THR A 148 1.42 17.37 -5.97
N SER A 149 1.15 16.10 -6.31
CA SER A 149 -0.12 15.44 -5.99
C SER A 149 -0.34 15.32 -4.48
N LEU A 150 0.71 14.96 -3.73
CA LEU A 150 0.64 14.84 -2.27
C LEU A 150 0.51 16.19 -1.58
N SER A 151 1.19 17.22 -2.06
CA SER A 151 1.07 18.58 -1.52
C SER A 151 -0.33 19.12 -1.79
N ALA A 152 -0.91 18.85 -2.96
CA ALA A 152 -2.31 19.18 -3.26
C ALA A 152 -3.28 18.42 -2.34
N ARG A 153 -3.02 17.12 -2.08
CA ARG A 153 -3.81 16.32 -1.14
C ARG A 153 -3.78 16.89 0.28
N ALA A 154 -2.62 17.33 0.76
CA ALA A 154 -2.49 18.01 2.06
C ALA A 154 -3.23 19.36 2.08
N ALA A 155 -3.14 20.15 1.00
CA ALA A 155 -3.86 21.42 0.88
C ALA A 155 -5.39 21.23 0.89
N ASP A 156 -5.89 20.16 0.26
CA ASP A 156 -7.32 19.83 0.29
C ASP A 156 -7.81 19.50 1.71
N ILE A 157 -7.00 18.77 2.51
CA ILE A 157 -7.31 18.49 3.92
C ILE A 157 -7.39 19.80 4.72
N ILE A 158 -6.40 20.68 4.57
CA ILE A 158 -6.35 21.99 5.26
C ILE A 158 -7.58 22.84 4.90
N ARG A 159 -7.94 22.86 3.62
CA ARG A 159 -9.09 23.61 3.12
C ARG A 159 -10.40 23.09 3.72
N GLU A 160 -10.62 21.77 3.69
CA GLU A 160 -11.82 21.17 4.30
C GLU A 160 -11.91 21.49 5.80
N GLU A 161 -10.80 21.40 6.54
CA GLU A 161 -10.76 21.73 7.97
C GLU A 161 -11.10 23.19 8.25
N ALA A 162 -10.60 24.12 7.43
CA ALA A 162 -10.95 25.54 7.53
C ALA A 162 -12.43 25.80 7.23
N GLU A 163 -13.07 24.95 6.41
CA GLU A 163 -14.51 24.98 6.11
C GLU A 163 -15.36 24.26 7.18
N GLY A 164 -14.73 23.65 8.20
CA GLY A 164 -15.41 22.84 9.22
C GLY A 164 -15.87 21.47 8.72
N VAL A 165 -15.34 21.00 7.59
CA VAL A 165 -15.62 19.70 6.97
C VAL A 165 -14.42 18.77 7.21
N ASN A 166 -14.67 17.48 7.45
CA ASN A 166 -13.62 16.49 7.73
C ASN A 166 -13.71 15.23 6.85
N ASN A 167 -14.38 15.31 5.70
CA ASN A 167 -14.66 14.16 4.84
C ASN A 167 -13.39 13.42 4.42
N THR A 168 -12.38 14.14 3.92
CA THR A 168 -11.11 13.54 3.48
C THR A 168 -10.37 12.91 4.65
N ARG A 169 -10.33 13.56 5.81
CA ARG A 169 -9.70 13.03 7.03
C ARG A 169 -10.38 11.73 7.48
N GLU A 170 -11.70 11.71 7.55
CA GLU A 170 -12.47 10.50 7.92
C GLU A 170 -12.29 9.35 6.93
N GLN A 171 -12.16 9.64 5.64
CA GLN A 171 -11.84 8.63 4.62
C GLN A 171 -10.45 8.03 4.84
N ILE A 172 -9.46 8.85 5.17
CA ILE A 172 -8.09 8.38 5.47
C ILE A 172 -8.08 7.55 6.75
N ILE A 173 -8.76 8.00 7.81
CA ILE A 173 -8.91 7.24 9.06
C ILE A 173 -9.55 5.88 8.78
N THR A 174 -10.65 5.86 8.02
CA THR A 174 -11.35 4.61 7.65
C THR A 174 -10.44 3.67 6.89
N THR A 175 -9.64 4.21 5.95
CA THR A 175 -8.65 3.42 5.20
C THR A 175 -7.57 2.88 6.12
N ALA A 176 -7.01 3.69 7.01
CA ALA A 176 -6.01 3.29 7.98
C ALA A 176 -6.51 2.15 8.89
N MET A 177 -7.74 2.27 9.40
CA MET A 177 -8.34 1.21 10.24
C MET A 177 -8.57 -0.08 9.46
N ARG A 178 -8.96 -0.01 8.18
CA ARG A 178 -9.08 -1.20 7.33
C ARG A 178 -7.73 -1.89 7.13
N TYR A 179 -6.66 -1.11 6.92
CA TYR A 179 -5.32 -1.68 6.81
C TYR A 179 -4.79 -2.23 8.14
N LEU A 180 -5.21 -1.70 9.29
CA LEU A 180 -4.89 -2.30 10.59
C LEU A 180 -5.47 -3.72 10.73
N GLU A 181 -6.66 -3.97 10.19
CA GLU A 181 -7.31 -5.29 10.20
C GLU A 181 -6.59 -6.31 9.31
N THR A 182 -5.80 -5.86 8.33
CA THR A 182 -5.11 -6.69 7.34
C THR A 182 -3.65 -6.26 7.14
N ASP A 183 -3.00 -5.80 8.21
CA ASP A 183 -1.66 -5.21 8.12
C ASP A 183 -0.62 -6.28 7.75
N THR A 184 0.17 -6.03 6.70
CA THR A 184 1.21 -6.95 6.23
C THR A 184 2.19 -7.36 7.34
N LEU A 185 2.50 -6.48 8.29
CA LEU A 185 3.41 -6.82 9.41
C LEU A 185 2.77 -7.72 10.47
N LEU A 186 1.45 -7.85 10.49
CA LEU A 186 0.72 -8.64 11.49
C LEU A 186 0.21 -9.97 10.91
N CYS A 187 0.40 -10.20 9.62
CA CYS A 187 0.07 -11.43 8.92
C CYS A 187 1.34 -12.26 8.72
N TRP A 188 1.55 -13.27 9.58
CA TRP A 188 2.75 -14.11 9.52
C TRP A 188 2.46 -15.47 8.90
N GLU A 189 3.50 -16.07 8.33
CA GLU A 189 3.47 -17.46 7.91
C GLU A 189 3.09 -18.36 9.10
N PRO A 190 2.17 -19.33 8.90
CA PRO A 190 1.82 -20.31 9.92
C PRO A 190 3.04 -21.09 10.43
N GLU A 191 3.00 -21.52 11.68
CA GLU A 191 4.03 -22.42 12.20
C GLU A 191 3.87 -23.79 11.52
N ARG A 192 4.84 -24.15 10.66
CA ARG A 192 4.94 -25.49 10.07
C ARG A 192 6.01 -26.30 10.77
N GLU A 193 5.75 -27.59 10.92
CA GLU A 193 6.83 -28.55 11.21
C GLU A 193 7.73 -28.61 9.96
N VAL A 194 8.99 -28.16 10.10
CA VAL A 194 9.98 -28.10 9.02
C VAL A 194 10.06 -29.44 8.30
N HIS A 195 9.74 -29.49 7.00
CA HIS A 195 9.86 -30.73 6.25
C HIS A 195 11.35 -31.09 6.10
N PRO A 196 11.76 -32.36 6.31
CA PRO A 196 13.17 -32.76 6.27
C PRO A 196 13.91 -32.45 4.96
N LEU A 197 13.17 -32.24 3.87
CA LEU A 197 13.68 -31.96 2.53
C LEU A 197 14.09 -30.49 2.31
N GLU A 198 13.66 -29.56 3.18
CA GLU A 198 14.05 -28.14 3.11
C GLU A 198 15.47 -27.88 3.66
N ARG A 199 16.15 -28.93 4.16
CA ARG A 199 17.52 -28.87 4.71
C ARG A 199 18.58 -29.45 3.77
N GLN A 200 18.54 -29.11 2.48
CA GLN A 200 19.62 -29.49 1.56
C GLN A 200 20.20 -28.27 0.82
N GLY A 201 20.55 -27.23 1.58
CA GLY A 201 21.59 -26.29 1.18
C GLY A 201 22.95 -26.88 1.57
N SER A 202 23.90 -26.91 0.65
CA SER A 202 25.24 -27.49 0.81
C SER A 202 26.19 -26.59 1.65
N GLY A 203 25.78 -26.16 2.83
CA GLY A 203 26.56 -25.30 3.73
C GLY A 203 26.08 -25.37 5.18
N GLU A 204 27.00 -25.16 6.13
CA GLU A 204 26.77 -25.28 7.59
C GLU A 204 25.90 -24.16 8.20
N GLU A 205 25.41 -23.19 7.41
CA GLU A 205 24.59 -22.08 7.89
C GLU A 205 23.09 -22.40 7.82
N LYS A 206 22.41 -22.30 8.97
CA LYS A 206 20.94 -22.40 9.07
C LYS A 206 20.31 -21.19 8.36
N ILE A 207 19.64 -21.42 7.25
CA ILE A 207 18.81 -20.41 6.57
C ILE A 207 17.65 -20.02 7.51
N GLU A 208 17.48 -18.72 7.77
CA GLU A 208 16.36 -18.17 8.54
C GLU A 208 15.05 -18.41 7.75
N THR A 209 14.03 -18.94 8.43
CA THR A 209 12.71 -19.16 7.81
C THR A 209 11.99 -17.83 7.58
N LEU A 210 11.07 -17.79 6.60
CA LEU A 210 10.27 -16.59 6.33
C LEU A 210 9.54 -16.10 7.60
N ARG A 211 8.94 -17.03 8.36
CA ARG A 211 8.32 -16.70 9.64
C ARG A 211 9.28 -16.06 10.65
N GLU A 212 10.49 -16.60 10.82
CA GLU A 212 11.50 -16.04 11.74
C GLU A 212 11.84 -14.58 11.34
N ILE A 213 12.00 -14.31 10.04
CA ILE A 213 12.25 -12.96 9.49
C ILE A 213 11.05 -12.04 9.77
N GLN A 214 9.83 -12.48 9.43
CA GLN A 214 8.60 -11.70 9.65
C GLN A 214 8.44 -11.32 11.12
N VAL A 215 8.55 -12.29 12.03
CA VAL A 215 8.42 -12.05 13.47
C VAL A 215 9.49 -11.07 13.97
N ARG A 216 10.74 -11.20 13.52
CA ARG A 216 11.84 -10.33 13.92
C ARG A 216 11.61 -8.88 13.49
N VAL A 217 11.28 -8.67 12.22
CA VAL A 217 11.07 -7.32 11.66
C VAL A 217 9.81 -6.67 12.26
N SER A 218 8.71 -7.42 12.35
CA SER A 218 7.47 -6.93 12.95
C SER A 218 7.65 -6.55 14.42
N LYS A 219 8.33 -7.39 15.22
CA LYS A 219 8.58 -7.08 16.63
C LYS A 219 9.45 -5.85 16.84
N ASP A 220 10.43 -5.58 15.98
CA ASP A 220 11.24 -4.36 16.07
C ASP A 220 10.38 -3.11 15.85
N ILE A 221 9.58 -3.11 14.79
CA ILE A 221 8.69 -1.99 14.46
C ILE A 221 7.62 -1.81 15.55
N MET A 222 6.92 -2.89 15.93
CA MET A 222 5.92 -2.86 17.00
C MET A 222 6.52 -2.41 18.33
N GLY A 223 7.72 -2.88 18.67
CA GLY A 223 8.42 -2.50 19.90
C GLY A 223 8.70 -1.01 19.96
N PHE A 224 9.14 -0.40 18.85
CA PHE A 224 9.27 1.05 18.77
C PHE A 224 7.92 1.75 18.93
N LEU A 225 6.89 1.32 18.19
CA LEU A 225 5.56 1.95 18.21
C LEU A 225 4.94 1.89 19.61
N SER A 226 4.90 0.71 20.24
CA SER A 226 4.37 0.53 21.60
C SER A 226 5.20 1.21 22.70
N THR A 227 6.43 1.64 22.41
CA THR A 227 7.28 2.37 23.37
C THR A 227 7.23 3.88 23.17
N LYS A 228 7.16 4.34 21.92
CA LYS A 228 7.38 5.75 21.56
C LYS A 228 6.14 6.45 21.03
N VAL A 229 5.25 5.73 20.36
CA VAL A 229 4.05 6.30 19.72
C VAL A 229 2.82 6.01 20.57
N TRP A 230 2.65 4.77 21.00
CA TRP A 230 1.52 4.33 21.83
C TRP A 230 2.01 3.56 23.07
N PRO A 231 2.56 4.27 24.09
CA PRO A 231 3.05 3.65 25.31
C PRO A 231 2.04 2.70 25.97
N GLY A 232 2.41 1.44 26.10
CA GLY A 232 1.58 0.42 26.76
C GLY A 232 0.46 -0.17 25.88
N LEU A 233 0.41 0.19 24.59
CA LEU A 233 -0.58 -0.36 23.66
C LEU A 233 -0.17 -1.76 23.20
N GLU A 234 -1.10 -2.69 23.33
CA GLU A 234 -0.95 -4.06 22.84
C GLU A 234 -1.39 -4.14 21.37
N ILE A 235 -0.44 -4.52 20.50
CA ILE A 235 -0.70 -4.84 19.10
C ILE A 235 -0.45 -6.33 18.93
N VAL A 236 -1.45 -7.05 18.43
CA VAL A 236 -1.37 -8.52 18.27
C VAL A 236 -1.27 -8.92 16.80
N PRO A 237 -0.68 -10.07 16.47
CA PRO A 237 -0.74 -10.63 15.12
C PRO A 237 -2.21 -10.92 14.71
N ILE A 238 -2.50 -10.77 13.42
CA ILE A 238 -3.84 -10.97 12.85
C ILE A 238 -4.15 -12.46 12.69
N LEU A 239 -3.17 -13.27 12.28
CA LEU A 239 -3.38 -14.71 12.09
C LEU A 239 -2.92 -15.50 13.31
N ASP A 240 -3.77 -16.42 13.76
CA ASP A 240 -3.35 -17.47 14.69
C ASP A 240 -2.55 -18.54 13.94
N THR A 241 -1.65 -19.24 14.64
CA THR A 241 -0.72 -20.20 14.02
C THR A 241 -1.41 -21.36 13.31
N GLN A 242 -2.68 -21.63 13.63
CA GLN A 242 -3.49 -22.71 13.08
C GLN A 242 -4.76 -22.20 12.35
N SER A 243 -4.89 -20.90 12.11
CA SER A 243 -6.10 -20.32 11.51
C SER A 243 -5.78 -19.26 10.47
N ILE A 244 -6.48 -19.33 9.35
CA ILE A 244 -6.48 -18.27 8.32
C ILE A 244 -7.51 -17.17 8.63
N LEU A 245 -8.29 -17.31 9.71
CA LEU A 245 -9.27 -16.32 10.11
C LEU A 245 -8.60 -15.17 10.88
N PRO A 246 -8.81 -13.91 10.48
CA PRO A 246 -8.20 -12.77 11.14
C PRO A 246 -8.79 -12.55 12.54
N VAL A 247 -7.91 -12.26 13.50
CA VAL A 247 -8.23 -11.82 14.85
C VAL A 247 -8.25 -10.30 14.87
N ALA A 248 -9.34 -9.72 15.37
CA ALA A 248 -9.44 -8.27 15.52
C ALA A 248 -8.53 -7.77 16.63
N GLN A 249 -7.93 -6.58 16.42
CA GLN A 249 -7.18 -5.89 17.47
C GLN A 249 -8.08 -5.58 18.68
N PRO A 250 -7.54 -5.47 19.91
CA PRO A 250 -8.30 -5.00 21.06
C PRO A 250 -8.99 -3.66 20.78
N LYS A 251 -10.21 -3.46 21.31
CA LYS A 251 -10.97 -2.21 21.07
C LYS A 251 -10.20 -0.96 21.49
N ALA A 252 -9.54 -1.02 22.65
CA ALA A 252 -8.68 0.06 23.14
C ALA A 252 -7.53 0.38 22.17
N THR A 253 -6.94 -0.64 21.54
CA THR A 253 -5.92 -0.49 20.50
C THR A 253 -6.47 0.21 19.26
N GLN A 254 -7.63 -0.25 18.77
CA GLN A 254 -8.28 0.37 17.61
C GLN A 254 -8.66 1.83 17.87
N GLU A 255 -9.22 2.14 19.04
CA GLU A 255 -9.61 3.50 19.44
C GLU A 255 -8.38 4.40 19.58
N SER A 256 -7.32 3.94 20.24
CA SER A 256 -6.09 4.73 20.42
C SER A 256 -5.42 5.05 19.09
N ILE A 257 -5.33 4.06 18.18
CA ILE A 257 -4.76 4.27 16.85
C ILE A 257 -5.65 5.22 16.03
N ARG A 258 -6.97 5.02 16.05
CA ARG A 258 -7.92 5.92 15.36
C ARG A 258 -7.77 7.36 15.83
N THR A 259 -7.72 7.59 17.14
CA THR A 259 -7.52 8.93 17.72
C THR A 259 -6.19 9.51 17.28
N TRP A 260 -5.10 8.75 17.38
CA TRP A 260 -3.78 9.21 16.96
C TRP A 260 -3.75 9.64 15.48
N VAL A 261 -4.35 8.85 14.58
CA VAL A 261 -4.46 9.20 13.16
C VAL A 261 -5.29 10.47 12.97
N SER A 262 -6.36 10.64 13.76
CA SER A 262 -7.23 11.82 13.68
C SER A 262 -6.57 13.13 14.10
N GLU A 263 -5.51 13.06 14.91
CA GLU A 263 -4.77 14.22 15.41
C GLU A 263 -3.60 14.63 14.51
N LEU A 264 -3.28 13.85 13.47
CA LEU A 264 -2.17 14.16 12.57
C LEU A 264 -2.38 15.47 11.81
N SER A 265 -1.30 16.21 11.59
CA SER A 265 -1.31 17.35 10.68
C SER A 265 -1.69 16.92 9.24
N ALA A 266 -2.20 17.84 8.43
CA ALA A 266 -2.61 17.52 7.07
C ALA A 266 -1.50 16.90 6.19
N HIS A 267 -0.25 17.36 6.36
CA HIS A 267 0.90 16.81 5.62
C HIS A 267 1.26 15.41 6.11
N ASP A 268 1.25 15.19 7.43
CA ASP A 268 1.51 13.86 7.99
C ASP A 268 0.40 12.88 7.64
N LEU A 269 -0.86 13.33 7.62
CA LEU A 269 -2.01 12.49 7.28
C LEU A 269 -1.99 12.08 5.80
N ALA A 270 -1.68 13.01 4.89
CA ALA A 270 -1.48 12.71 3.47
C ALA A 270 -0.27 11.79 3.25
N GLY A 271 0.81 11.99 4.01
CA GLY A 271 1.99 11.14 4.00
C GLY A 271 1.69 9.73 4.51
N LEU A 272 0.92 9.63 5.60
CA LEU A 272 0.47 8.37 6.17
C LEU A 272 -0.41 7.61 5.19
N GLU A 273 -1.41 8.25 4.59
CA GLU A 273 -2.27 7.65 3.56
C GLU A 273 -1.42 7.04 2.43
N ARG A 274 -0.47 7.81 1.90
CA ARG A 274 0.46 7.31 0.87
C ARG A 274 1.31 6.14 1.35
N GLY A 275 1.88 6.24 2.55
CA GLY A 275 2.71 5.20 3.14
C GLY A 275 1.94 3.90 3.31
N ILE A 276 0.71 3.97 3.82
CA ILE A 276 -0.19 2.82 3.98
C ILE A 276 -0.47 2.17 2.64
N LEU A 277 -0.88 2.96 1.64
CA LEU A 277 -1.25 2.42 0.34
C LEU A 277 -0.07 1.78 -0.40
N ALA A 278 1.13 2.32 -0.22
CA ALA A 278 2.36 1.79 -0.82
C ALA A 278 2.84 0.51 -0.12
N SER A 279 2.98 0.54 1.21
CA SER A 279 3.49 -0.58 2.00
C SER A 279 2.48 -1.68 2.30
N LYS A 280 1.18 -1.38 2.12
CA LYS A 280 0.06 -2.19 2.62
C LYS A 280 0.09 -2.41 4.15
N SER A 281 0.77 -1.52 4.88
CA SER A 281 0.93 -1.60 6.33
C SER A 281 0.72 -0.24 6.98
N LEU A 282 -0.19 -0.19 7.96
CA LEU A 282 -0.32 0.97 8.84
C LEU A 282 0.92 1.12 9.71
N LEU A 283 1.44 0.03 10.26
CA LEU A 283 2.56 0.07 11.19
C LEU A 283 3.86 0.56 10.53
N VAL A 284 4.17 0.11 9.30
CA VAL A 284 5.31 0.63 8.53
C VAL A 284 5.13 2.11 8.23
N ALA A 285 3.94 2.51 7.78
CA ALA A 285 3.66 3.90 7.43
C ALA A 285 3.77 4.83 8.65
N VAL A 286 3.22 4.44 9.81
CA VAL A 286 3.35 5.18 11.07
C VAL A 286 4.82 5.27 11.47
N ARG A 287 5.56 4.16 11.43
CA ARG A 287 6.99 4.16 11.78
C ARG A 287 7.77 5.13 10.89
N LEU A 288 7.52 5.13 9.59
CA LEU A 288 8.20 6.02 8.64
C LEU A 288 7.82 7.50 8.87
N VAL A 289 6.53 7.81 9.02
CA VAL A 289 6.05 9.19 9.25
C VAL A 289 6.65 9.75 10.55
N VAL A 290 6.62 8.97 11.64
CA VAL A 290 7.17 9.39 12.94
C VAL A 290 8.68 9.64 12.88
N GLU A 291 9.42 8.83 12.12
CA GLU A 291 10.88 8.95 12.03
C GLU A 291 11.34 10.20 11.24
N TRP A 292 10.51 10.70 10.32
CA TRP A 292 10.88 11.76 9.38
C TRP A 292 10.13 13.08 9.55
N SER A 293 8.89 13.04 10.01
CA SER A 293 8.06 14.23 10.17
C SER A 293 8.68 15.22 11.16
N GLU A 294 8.56 16.50 10.85
CA GLU A 294 8.96 17.56 11.79
C GLU A 294 8.11 17.59 13.06
N ASN A 295 6.86 17.11 13.02
CA ASN A 295 5.97 17.11 14.19
C ASN A 295 6.34 16.07 15.26
N PHE A 296 7.18 15.08 14.91
CA PHE A 296 7.59 13.99 15.79
C PHE A 296 9.07 14.05 16.20
N ARG A 297 9.74 15.20 16.01
CA ARG A 297 11.17 15.39 16.39
C ARG A 297 11.47 15.00 17.84
N HIS A 298 10.52 15.22 18.75
CA HIS A 298 10.66 14.92 20.19
C HIS A 298 10.78 13.42 20.52
N ILE A 299 10.35 12.52 19.63
CA ILE A 299 10.48 11.06 19.81
C ILE A 299 11.56 10.42 18.91
N GLN A 300 12.11 11.18 17.97
CA GLN A 300 13.18 10.74 17.07
C GLN A 300 14.51 10.58 17.84
N ARG A 301 15.31 9.59 17.44
CA ARG A 301 16.66 9.38 18.01
C ARG A 301 17.69 9.96 17.05
N HIS A 302 18.59 10.80 17.55
CA HIS A 302 19.62 11.44 16.73
C HIS A 302 20.92 10.61 16.66
N ASP A 303 21.18 9.76 17.66
CA ASP A 303 22.45 9.03 17.79
C ASP A 303 22.43 7.61 17.19
N VAL A 304 21.31 7.20 16.59
CA VAL A 304 21.10 5.85 16.03
C VAL A 304 20.67 5.97 14.58
N LYS A 305 20.95 4.94 13.77
CA LYS A 305 20.42 4.83 12.41
C LYS A 305 18.90 5.03 12.44
N LYS A 306 18.41 6.03 11.70
CA LYS A 306 16.98 6.27 11.50
C LYS A 306 16.37 5.13 10.69
N PHE A 307 15.13 4.77 11.01
CA PHE A 307 14.32 3.91 10.15
C PHE A 307 14.05 4.62 8.82
N GLY A 308 14.77 4.20 7.79
CA GLY A 308 14.83 4.89 6.52
C GLY A 308 13.89 4.30 5.47
N LEU A 309 14.04 4.83 4.26
CA LEU A 309 13.37 4.34 3.07
C LEU A 309 13.62 2.85 2.83
N GLU A 310 14.87 2.42 2.89
CA GLU A 310 15.28 1.04 2.64
C GLU A 310 14.69 0.08 3.68
N ASP A 311 14.69 0.48 4.95
CA ASP A 311 14.12 -0.31 6.04
C ASP A 311 12.59 -0.46 5.86
N ALA A 312 11.90 0.62 5.46
CA ALA A 312 10.47 0.60 5.19
C ALA A 312 10.11 -0.24 3.95
N ALA A 313 10.89 -0.13 2.87
CA ALA A 313 10.68 -0.92 1.67
C ALA A 313 10.91 -2.41 1.95
N GLU A 314 12.00 -2.76 2.63
CA GLU A 314 12.29 -4.14 3.03
C GLU A 314 11.21 -4.73 3.94
N ALA A 315 10.78 -3.98 4.97
CA ALA A 315 9.71 -4.43 5.86
C ALA A 315 8.38 -4.68 5.13
N SER A 316 8.12 -3.95 4.03
CA SER A 316 6.90 -4.08 3.24
C SER A 316 6.95 -5.24 2.23
N SER A 317 8.15 -5.69 1.85
CA SER A 317 8.36 -6.69 0.78
C SER A 317 9.10 -7.95 1.26
N LEU A 318 9.12 -8.22 2.56
CA LEU A 318 9.87 -9.33 3.17
C LEU A 318 9.64 -10.67 2.47
N GLU A 319 8.38 -11.02 2.19
CA GLU A 319 8.06 -12.27 1.53
C GLU A 319 8.57 -12.28 0.08
N VAL A 320 8.36 -11.21 -0.68
CA VAL A 320 8.86 -11.11 -2.07
C VAL A 320 10.39 -11.21 -2.09
N LYS A 321 11.07 -10.52 -1.18
CA LYS A 321 12.54 -10.59 -1.05
C LYS A 321 12.99 -12.01 -0.73
N TRP A 322 12.38 -12.65 0.27
CA TRP A 322 12.70 -14.03 0.63
C TRP A 322 12.49 -15.00 -0.54
N GLN A 323 11.39 -14.87 -1.28
CA GLN A 323 11.09 -15.72 -2.44
C GLN A 323 12.06 -15.49 -3.59
N THR A 324 12.41 -14.23 -3.88
CA THR A 324 13.37 -13.89 -4.95
C THR A 324 14.80 -14.29 -4.62
N ASP A 325 15.20 -14.24 -3.34
CA ASP A 325 16.49 -14.78 -2.89
C ASP A 325 16.58 -16.31 -3.11
N MET A 326 15.46 -17.03 -2.97
CA MET A 326 15.40 -18.49 -3.14
C MET A 326 15.22 -18.94 -4.59
N TRP A 327 14.40 -18.22 -5.37
CA TRP A 327 13.95 -18.67 -6.69
C TRP A 327 14.35 -17.76 -7.84
N GLY A 328 15.05 -16.66 -7.55
CA GLY A 328 15.45 -15.66 -8.53
C GLY A 328 14.40 -14.56 -8.69
N GLU A 329 14.88 -13.41 -9.18
CA GLU A 329 14.05 -12.25 -9.50
C GLU A 329 13.39 -12.42 -10.88
N VAL A 330 12.17 -11.89 -11.03
CA VAL A 330 11.48 -11.81 -12.32
C VAL A 330 11.64 -10.38 -12.84
N GLU A 331 12.41 -10.23 -13.92
CA GLU A 331 12.65 -8.96 -14.60
C GLU A 331 11.33 -8.33 -15.08
N ASP A 332 11.30 -6.99 -15.15
CA ASP A 332 10.13 -6.17 -15.49
C ASP A 332 8.91 -6.34 -14.56
N THR A 333 9.08 -6.98 -13.41
CA THR A 333 8.03 -7.13 -12.38
C THR A 333 8.58 -6.78 -11.00
N HIS A 334 9.42 -7.64 -10.42
CA HIS A 334 9.89 -7.46 -9.05
C HIS A 334 10.83 -6.25 -8.91
N ASP A 335 11.67 -6.03 -9.91
CA ASP A 335 12.60 -4.91 -9.99
C ASP A 335 11.86 -3.57 -10.11
N VAL A 336 10.87 -3.49 -10.99
CA VAL A 336 10.03 -2.31 -11.18
C VAL A 336 9.21 -2.01 -9.92
N ASP A 337 8.57 -3.02 -9.34
CA ASP A 337 7.75 -2.85 -8.12
C ASP A 337 8.61 -2.42 -6.93
N LYS A 338 9.83 -2.95 -6.81
CA LYS A 338 10.80 -2.57 -5.78
C LYS A 338 11.17 -1.09 -5.87
N GLU A 339 11.53 -0.62 -7.07
CA GLU A 339 11.89 0.78 -7.26
C GLU A 339 10.68 1.71 -7.17
N ASP A 340 9.49 1.27 -7.61
CA ASP A 340 8.26 2.05 -7.46
C ASP A 340 7.84 2.17 -5.99
N LEU A 341 7.94 1.10 -5.20
CA LEU A 341 7.70 1.13 -3.76
C LEU A 341 8.63 2.14 -3.07
N LYS A 342 9.92 2.11 -3.40
CA LYS A 342 10.89 3.09 -2.88
C LYS A 342 10.54 4.51 -3.30
N ARG A 343 10.17 4.73 -4.57
CA ARG A 343 9.72 6.04 -5.06
C ARG A 343 8.51 6.55 -4.26
N GLN A 344 7.53 5.69 -4.00
CA GLN A 344 6.33 6.05 -3.24
C GLN A 344 6.64 6.35 -1.77
N LEU A 345 7.40 5.51 -1.08
CA LEU A 345 7.79 5.73 0.32
C LEU A 345 8.74 6.94 0.47
N GLY A 346 9.64 7.16 -0.49
CA GLY A 346 10.51 8.33 -0.54
C GLY A 346 9.72 9.63 -0.67
N SER A 347 8.61 9.61 -1.42
CA SER A 347 7.72 10.77 -1.52
C SER A 347 7.06 11.12 -0.17
N VAL A 348 6.78 10.13 0.68
CA VAL A 348 6.29 10.36 2.05
C VAL A 348 7.35 11.08 2.87
N VAL A 349 8.59 10.61 2.84
CA VAL A 349 9.71 11.21 3.58
C VAL A 349 9.87 12.68 3.22
N ILE A 350 9.89 13.02 1.93
CA ILE A 350 10.03 14.41 1.47
C ILE A 350 8.83 15.27 1.91
N LEU A 351 7.61 14.73 1.83
CA LEU A 351 6.38 15.45 2.20
C LEU A 351 6.33 15.83 3.68
N VAL A 352 6.67 14.90 4.57
CA VAL A 352 6.53 15.11 6.02
C VAL A 352 7.72 15.81 6.64
N SER A 353 8.90 15.71 6.02
CA SER A 353 10.12 16.37 6.50
C SER A 353 9.98 17.90 6.51
N GLY A 354 10.67 18.53 7.46
CA GLY A 354 10.76 19.99 7.56
C GLY A 354 11.92 20.44 8.43
N GLU A 355 12.24 21.73 8.36
CA GLU A 355 13.40 22.38 8.98
C GLU A 355 13.10 23.00 10.35
N THR A 356 11.83 23.07 10.77
CA THR A 356 11.48 23.69 12.05
C THR A 356 11.55 22.75 13.27
N ARG A 357 11.57 23.42 14.43
CA ARG A 357 12.35 23.17 15.66
C ARG A 357 11.85 22.06 16.56
#